data_AF-T0NAL2-F1
#
_entry.id   AF-T0NAL2-F1
#
_cell.length_a   1.000
_cell.length_b   1.000
_cell.length_c   1.000
_cell.angle_alpha   90.00
_cell.angle_beta   90.00
_cell.angle_gamma   90.00
#
_symmetry.space_group_name_H-M   'P 1'
#
loop_
_entity.id
_entity.type
_entity.pdbx_description
1 polymer ?
#
loop_
_entity_poly.entity_id
_entity_poly.type
_entity_poly.pdbx_seq_one_letter_code
_entity_poly.pdbx_strand_id
1 'polypeptide(L)' 'MPASLYESLVKEYLETEGYLVYNNLKLPTQQEIDIFAFSPKKDAIIGEVKGSNPSKKLMEETAKKN' A
#
# COMPACT_ATOMS: atom_id res chain seq x y z
N MET A 1 2.11 5.10 -14.27
CA MET A 1 1.66 6.27 -13.49
C MET A 1 2.67 6.50 -12.37
N PRO A 2 2.86 7.72 -11.86
CA PRO A 2 3.66 7.91 -10.65
C PRO A 2 2.99 7.18 -9.47
N ALA A 3 3.79 6.58 -8.60
CA ALA A 3 3.29 5.86 -7.42
C ALA A 3 2.49 6.83 -6.53
N SER A 4 1.32 6.41 -6.06
CA SER A 4 0.53 7.21 -5.13
C SER A 4 1.28 7.42 -3.80
N LEU A 5 0.91 8.47 -3.05
CA LEU A 5 1.43 8.68 -1.69
C LEU A 5 1.21 7.43 -0.81
N TYR A 6 0.06 6.78 -0.98
CA TYR A 6 -0.29 5.56 -0.24
C TYR A 6 0.61 4.39 -0.61
N GLU A 7 0.90 4.15 -1.89
CA GLU A 7 1.86 3.12 -2.31
C GLU A 7 3.26 3.39 -1.72
N SER A 8 3.66 4.65 -1.63
CA SER A 8 4.95 5.03 -1.06
C SER A 8 5.02 4.73 0.44
N LEU A 9 3.97 5.04 1.19
CA LEU A 9 3.88 4.74 2.63
C LEU A 9 3.84 3.23 2.91
N VAL A 10 3.04 2.48 2.15
CA VAL A 10 2.96 1.02 2.29
C VAL A 10 4.30 0.38 1.95
N LYS A 11 4.99 0.87 0.91
CA LYS A 11 6.33 0.41 0.56
C LYS A 11 7.30 0.63 1.72
N GLU A 12 7.39 1.84 2.25
CA GLU A 12 8.31 2.16 3.35
C GLU A 12 8.04 1.28 4.57
N TYR A 13 6.77 1.11 4.95
CA TYR A 13 6.38 0.23 6.06
C TYR A 13 6.86 -1.21 5.83
N LEU A 14 6.59 -1.79 4.66
CA LEU A 14 6.99 -3.17 4.37
C LEU A 14 8.52 -3.33 4.29
N GLU A 15 9.24 -2.33 3.77
CA GLU A 15 10.71 -2.33 3.78
C GLU A 15 11.27 -2.30 5.21
N THR A 16 10.68 -1.50 6.12
CA THR A 16 11.07 -1.50 7.55
C THR A 16 10.80 -2.83 8.24
N GLU A 17 9.76 -3.55 7.80
CA GLU A 17 9.44 -4.91 8.25
C GLU A 17 10.35 -5.99 7.64
N GLY A 18 11.31 -5.61 6.80
CA GLY A 18 12.29 -6.54 6.21
C GLY A 18 11.79 -7.27 4.96
N TYR A 19 10.85 -6.67 4.23
CA TYR A 19 10.46 -7.12 2.89
C TYR A 19 11.25 -6.38 1.81
N LEU A 20 11.49 -7.05 0.69
CA LEU A 20 11.85 -6.43 -0.58
C LEU A 20 10.57 -6.08 -1.33
N VAL A 21 10.37 -4.81 -1.67
CA VAL A 21 9.10 -4.31 -2.21
C VAL A 21 9.26 -3.79 -3.64
N TYR A 22 8.37 -4.21 -4.52
CA TYR A 22 8.25 -3.79 -5.92
C TYR A 22 6.87 -3.17 -6.15
N ASN A 23 6.84 -1.98 -6.76
CA ASN A 23 5.60 -1.27 -7.05
C ASN A 23 5.28 -1.34 -8.55
N ASN A 24 4.00 -1.18 -8.90
CA ASN A 24 3.52 -1.06 -10.29
C ASN A 24 3.96 -2.26 -11.18
N LEU A 25 3.79 -3.47 -10.67
CA LEU A 25 4.15 -4.68 -11.39
C LEU A 25 3.11 -4.96 -12.49
N LYS A 26 3.53 -4.90 -13.75
CA LYS A 26 2.69 -5.29 -14.89
C LYS A 26 2.89 -6.76 -15.19
N LEU A 27 1.84 -7.56 -15.01
CA LEU A 27 1.88 -8.97 -15.38
C LEU A 27 1.57 -9.17 -16.88
N PRO A 28 2.05 -10.27 -17.49
CA PRO A 28 1.72 -10.62 -18.87
C PRO A 28 0.21 -10.74 -19.14
N THR A 29 -0.57 -11.00 -18.09
CA THR A 29 -2.04 -11.15 -18.11
C THR A 29 -2.80 -9.82 -18.16
N GLN A 30 -2.14 -8.69 -18.45
CA GLN A 30 -2.69 -7.31 -18.38
C GLN A 30 -3.17 -6.87 -16.99
N GLN A 31 -2.95 -7.68 -15.96
CA GLN A 31 -3.29 -7.32 -14.59
C GLN A 31 -2.18 -6.42 -14.03
N GLU A 32 -2.57 -5.28 -13.45
CA GLU A 32 -1.66 -4.39 -12.73
C GLU A 32 -1.71 -4.73 -11.23
N ILE A 33 -0.53 -4.92 -10.64
CA ILE A 33 -0.36 -5.11 -9.21
C ILE A 33 0.30 -3.86 -8.67
N ASP A 34 -0.34 -3.21 -7.71
CA ASP A 34 0.19 -1.99 -7.11
C ASP A 34 1.44 -2.28 -6.27
N ILE A 35 1.38 -3.34 -5.44
CA ILE A 35 2.50 -3.78 -4.60
C ILE A 35 2.70 -5.30 -4.65
N PHE A 36 3.96 -5.68 -4.81
CA PHE A 36 4.50 -7.00 -4.52
C PHE A 36 5.61 -6.87 -3.47
N ALA A 37 5.50 -7.59 -2.36
CA ALA A 37 6.51 -7.61 -1.31
C ALA A 37 6.92 -9.05 -1.00
N PHE A 38 8.22 -9.29 -0.81
CA PHE A 38 8.75 -10.61 -0.53
C PHE A 38 9.77 -10.57 0.62
N SER A 39 9.65 -11.49 1.56
CA SER A 39 10.68 -11.73 2.57
C SER A 39 11.01 -13.23 2.64
N PRO A 40 12.29 -13.62 2.49
CA PRO A 40 12.69 -15.02 2.56
C PRO A 40 12.50 -15.66 3.96
N LYS A 41 12.25 -14.84 4.98
CA LYS A 41 12.02 -15.29 6.37
C LYS A 41 10.55 -15.30 6.77
N LYS A 42 9.70 -14.61 6.01
CA LYS A 42 8.27 -14.47 6.28
C LYS A 42 7.51 -15.07 5.09
N ASP A 43 6.92 -14.24 4.25
CA ASP A 43 6.07 -14.66 3.14
C ASP A 43 6.18 -13.69 1.93
N ALA A 44 5.25 -13.85 0.99
CA ALA A 44 5.05 -12.94 -0.14
C ALA A 44 3.66 -12.31 -0.06
N ILE A 45 3.59 -11.01 -0.32
CA ILE A 45 2.37 -10.20 -0.29
C ILE A 45 2.16 -9.64 -1.70
N ILE A 46 0.94 -9.81 -2.22
CA ILE A 46 0.48 -9.21 -3.48
C ILE A 46 -0.80 -8.44 -3.16
N GLY A 47 -0.86 -7.16 -3.54
CA GLY A 47 -2.05 -6.35 -3.23
C GLY A 47 -2.23 -5.11 -4.09
N GLU A 48 -3.48 -4.64 -4.10
CA GLU A 48 -3.88 -3.31 -4.57
C GLU A 48 -3.87 -2.32 -3.39
N VAL A 49 -3.40 -1.10 -3.63
CA VAL A 49 -3.35 -0.03 -2.63
C VAL A 49 -4.46 0.97 -2.90
N LYS A 50 -5.52 0.93 -2.09
CA LYS A 50 -6.67 1.84 -2.21
C LYS A 50 -6.56 2.98 -1.22
N GLY A 51 -6.29 4.18 -1.73
CA GLY A 51 -6.42 5.41 -0.95
C GLY A 51 -7.89 5.72 -0.68
N SER A 52 -8.35 5.54 0.55
CA SER A 52 -9.67 6.02 0.96
C SER A 52 -9.56 7.45 1.49
N ASN A 53 -10.32 8.38 0.93
CA ASN A 53 -10.57 9.66 1.60
C ASN A 53 -11.32 9.35 2.91
N PRO A 54 -10.95 9.89 4.07
CA PRO A 54 -11.67 9.61 5.30
C PRO A 54 -13.14 9.98 5.10
N SER A 55 -14.04 9.04 5.41
CA SER A 55 -15.47 9.32 5.34
C SER A 55 -15.78 10.52 6.24
N LYS A 56 -16.73 11.39 5.85
CA LYS A 56 -17.12 12.56 6.68
C LYS A 56 -17.32 12.20 8.17
N LYS A 57 -17.83 11.00 8.45
CA LYS A 57 -18.01 10.47 9.81
C LYS A 57 -16.69 10.34 10.60
N LEU A 58 -15.62 9.84 9.97
CA LEU A 58 -14.31 9.71 10.62
C LEU A 58 -13.65 11.07 10.87
N MET A 59 -13.86 12.04 9.97
CA MET A 59 -13.39 13.41 10.18
C MET A 59 -14.15 14.09 11.34
N GLU A 60 -15.46 13.88 11.43
CA GLU A 60 -16.31 14.40 12.51
C GLU A 60 -15.97 13.82 13.89
N GLU A 61 -15.61 12.54 13.97
CA GLU A 61 -15.18 11.89 15.22
C GLU A 61 -13.81 12.39 15.71
N THR A 62 -12.91 12.72 14.78
CA THR A 62 -11.57 13.24 15.12
C THR A 62 -11.64 14.69 15.60
N ALA A 63 -12.54 15.50 15.02
CA ALA A 63 -12.76 16.89 15.42
C ALA A 63 -13.42 17.05 16.80
N LYS A 64 -14.14 16.03 17.29
CA LYS A 64 -14.76 16.04 18.63
C LYS A 64 -13.83 15.62 19.76
N LYS A 65 -12.64 15.08 19.45
CA LYS A 65 -11.64 14.66 20.44
C LYS A 65 -10.60 15.74 20.77
N ASN A 66 -10.65 16.89 20.10
CA ASN A 66 -9.93 18.12 20.44
C ASN A 66 -10.90 19.18 20.96
#